data_AF-A0A1Q6NLE1-F1
#
_entry.id   AF-A0A1Q6NLE1-F1
#
_cell.length_a   1.000
_cell.length_b   1.000
_cell.length_c   1.000
_cell.angle_alpha   90.00
_cell.angle_beta   90.00
_cell.angle_gamma   90.00
#
_symmetry.space_group_name_H-M   'P 1'
#
loop_
_entity.id
_entity.type
_entity.pdbx_description
1 polymer ?
#
loop_
_entity_poly.entity_id
_entity_poly.type
_entity_poly.pdbx_seq_one_letter_code
_entity_poly.pdbx_strand_id
1 'polypeptide(L)'
;MSNSKYALAMYDVRGKQEYIFKTNKLKEIVGGSCIIRDCFKEYLFPSAEEYMRRKAKKEGIPLSDDAVCGIYNYNDSENEPEYISEINK
;
A
#
# COMPACT_ATOMS: atom_id res chain seq x y z
N MET A 1 1.72 19.23 22.28
CA MET A 1 0.69 18.19 22.07
C MET A 1 1.12 17.36 20.86
N SER A 2 1.75 16.20 21.06
CA SER A 2 2.22 15.36 19.95
C SER A 2 1.06 14.51 19.42
N ASN A 3 0.30 15.07 18.50
CA ASN A 3 -0.84 14.41 17.86
C ASN A 3 -0.35 13.43 16.78
N SER A 4 0.48 12.45 17.15
CA SER A 4 0.98 11.43 16.22
C SER A 4 -0.12 10.40 15.95
N LYS A 5 -1.13 10.83 15.18
CA LYS A 5 -2.29 10.00 14.80
C LYS A 5 -1.94 9.05 13.64
N TYR A 6 -0.78 9.24 13.02
CA TYR A 6 -0.33 8.51 11.82
C TYR A 6 1.07 7.91 12.05
N ALA A 7 1.28 6.72 11.49
CA ALA A 7 2.58 6.04 11.50
C ALA A 7 3.06 5.89 10.05
N LEU A 8 4.27 6.39 9.76
CA LEU A 8 4.93 6.12 8.49
C LEU A 8 5.43 4.68 8.48
N ALA A 9 4.98 3.89 7.51
CA ALA A 9 5.38 2.49 7.34
C ALA A 9 5.94 2.27 5.93
N MET A 10 7.04 1.53 5.83
CA MET A 10 7.66 1.13 4.58
C MET A 10 7.44 -0.37 4.36
N TYR A 11 6.96 -0.74 3.18
CA TYR A 11 6.73 -2.13 2.79
C TYR A 11 7.71 -2.53 1.69
N ASP A 12 8.37 -3.68 1.82
CA ASP A 12 9.26 -4.26 0.80
C ASP A 12 8.98 -5.77 0.62
N VAL A 13 9.21 -6.26 -0.59
CA VAL A 13 9.17 -7.69 -0.91
C VAL A 13 10.56 -8.29 -0.69
N ARG A 14 10.65 -9.15 0.31
CA ARG A 14 11.87 -9.91 0.63
C ARG A 14 12.04 -11.10 -0.31
N GLY A 15 13.29 -11.50 -0.56
CA GLY A 15 13.59 -12.66 -1.39
C GLY A 15 13.28 -12.49 -2.88
N LYS A 16 13.06 -11.26 -3.37
CA LYS A 16 12.67 -10.99 -4.76
C LYS A 16 13.63 -11.59 -5.79
N GLN A 17 14.95 -11.58 -5.53
CA GLN A 17 15.92 -12.19 -6.44
C GLN A 17 15.75 -13.71 -6.52
N GLU A 18 15.67 -14.39 -5.37
CA GLU A 18 15.46 -15.85 -5.32
C GLU A 18 14.13 -16.26 -5.95
N TYR A 19 13.08 -15.45 -5.78
CA TYR A 19 11.78 -15.70 -6.39
C TYR A 19 11.81 -15.57 -7.91
N ILE A 20 12.33 -14.45 -8.44
CA ILE A 20 12.37 -14.15 -9.87
C ILE A 20 13.28 -15.15 -10.60
N PHE A 21 14.46 -15.43 -10.03
CA PHE A 21 15.48 -16.26 -10.63
C PHE A 21 15.49 -17.70 -10.10
N LYS A 22 14.35 -18.16 -9.57
CA LYS A 22 14.16 -19.57 -9.18
C LYS A 22 14.36 -20.54 -10.36
N THR A 23 14.25 -20.03 -11.58
CA THR A 23 14.21 -20.78 -12.84
C THR A 23 14.88 -19.95 -13.95
N ASN A 24 15.50 -20.64 -14.91
CA ASN A 24 16.17 -20.01 -16.06
C ASN A 24 15.24 -19.79 -17.26
N LYS A 25 13.94 -20.09 -17.13
CA LYS A 25 12.99 -19.91 -18.23
C LYS A 25 12.50 -18.47 -18.26
N LEU A 26 12.76 -17.78 -19.37
CA LEU A 26 12.41 -16.37 -19.55
C LEU A 26 10.94 -16.06 -19.20
N LYS A 27 10.00 -16.91 -19.63
CA LYS A 27 8.57 -16.71 -19.34
C LYS A 27 8.26 -16.74 -17.84
N GLU A 28 8.93 -17.60 -17.07
CA GLU A 28 8.74 -17.72 -15.62
C GLU A 28 9.40 -16.54 -14.88
N ILE A 29 10.57 -16.08 -15.33
CA ILE A 29 11.26 -14.88 -14.82
C ILE A 29 10.40 -13.62 -15.00
N VAL A 30 9.87 -13.42 -16.22
CA VAL A 30 8.98 -12.29 -16.54
C VAL A 30 7.70 -12.38 -15.71
N GLY A 31 7.10 -13.58 -15.63
CA GLY A 31 5.90 -13.81 -14.83
C GLY A 31 6.11 -13.51 -13.34
N GLY A 32 7.20 -13.99 -12.74
CA GLY A 32 7.52 -13.71 -11.34
C GLY A 32 7.75 -12.22 -11.06
N SER A 33 8.38 -11.51 -12.00
CA SER A 33 8.55 -10.06 -11.91
C SER A 33 7.20 -9.32 -11.95
N CYS A 34 6.27 -9.73 -12.83
CA CYS A 34 4.92 -9.19 -12.86
C CYS A 34 4.17 -9.44 -11.55
N ILE A 35 4.25 -10.64 -10.98
CA ILE A 35 3.59 -10.96 -9.69
C ILE A 35 4.09 -10.03 -8.57
N ILE A 36 5.41 -9.78 -8.48
CA ILE A 36 5.95 -8.86 -7.46
C ILE A 36 5.44 -7.43 -7.68
N ARG A 37 5.39 -6.95 -8.92
CA ARG A 37 4.84 -5.64 -9.27
C ARG A 37 3.37 -5.51 -8.86
N ASP A 38 2.58 -6.53 -9.17
CA ASP A 38 1.13 -6.52 -8.98
C ASP A 38 0.74 -6.75 -7.51
N CYS A 39 1.63 -7.33 -6.70
CA CYS A 39 1.45 -7.55 -5.26
C CYS A 39 1.04 -6.28 -4.49
N PHE A 40 1.62 -5.14 -4.81
CA PHE A 40 1.26 -3.88 -4.15
C PHE A 40 -0.04 -3.28 -4.71
N LYS A 41 -0.06 -3.10 -6.04
CA LYS A 41 -1.14 -2.37 -6.73
C LYS A 41 -2.47 -3.12 -6.70
N GLU A 42 -2.45 -4.43 -6.92
CA GLU A 42 -3.67 -5.22 -7.06
C GLU A 42 -4.08 -5.91 -5.76
N TYR A 43 -3.16 -6.12 -4.81
CA TYR A 43 -3.46 -6.83 -3.57
C TYR A 43 -3.32 -5.95 -2.33
N LEU A 44 -2.15 -5.38 -2.05
CA LEU A 44 -1.91 -4.69 -0.77
C LEU A 44 -2.82 -3.47 -0.59
N PHE A 45 -2.82 -2.53 -1.54
CA PHE A 45 -3.59 -1.29 -1.40
C PHE A 45 -5.11 -1.56 -1.34
N PRO A 46 -5.70 -2.36 -2.25
CA PRO A 46 -7.13 -2.68 -2.17
C PRO A 46 -7.51 -3.43 -0.90
N SER A 47 -6.68 -4.36 -0.42
CA SER A 47 -6.95 -5.10 0.82
C SER A 47 -6.90 -4.21 2.05
N ALA A 48 -5.96 -3.26 2.08
CA ALA A 48 -5.85 -2.29 3.16
C ALA A 48 -7.07 -1.36 3.20
N GLU A 49 -7.51 -0.88 2.03
CA GLU A 49 -8.71 -0.08 1.88
C GLU A 49 -9.95 -0.85 2.38
N GLU A 50 -10.12 -2.10 1.95
CA GLU A 50 -11.24 -2.94 2.38
C GLU A 50 -11.26 -3.17 3.89
N TYR A 51 -10.09 -3.46 4.49
CA TYR A 51 -9.97 -3.64 5.93
C TYR A 51 -10.40 -2.38 6.70
N MET A 52 -9.93 -1.20 6.26
CA MET A 52 -10.25 0.07 6.90
C MET A 52 -11.73 0.41 6.75
N ARG A 53 -12.34 0.15 5.57
CA ARG A 53 -13.79 0.27 5.36
C ARG A 53 -14.59 -0.60 6.35
N ARG A 54 -14.19 -1.86 6.51
CA ARG A 54 -14.83 -2.80 7.44
C ARG A 54 -14.68 -2.34 8.90
N LYS A 55 -13.50 -1.86 9.29
CA LYS A 55 -13.23 -1.35 10.64
C LYS A 55 -14.05 -0.10 10.94
N ALA A 56 -14.05 0.88 10.05
CA ALA A 56 -14.82 2.12 10.20
C ALA A 56 -16.32 1.86 10.34
N LYS A 57 -16.88 0.95 9.53
CA LYS A 57 -18.29 0.52 9.64
C LYS A 57 -18.61 -0.12 11.00
N LYS A 58 -17.68 -0.92 11.54
CA LYS A 58 -17.85 -1.58 12.85
C LYS A 58 -17.77 -0.60 14.02
N GLU A 59 -16.88 0.40 13.92
CA GLU A 59 -16.60 1.36 15.00
C GLU A 59 -17.42 2.66 14.87
N GLY A 60 -18.26 2.79 13.83
CA GLY A 60 -19.09 3.97 13.60
C GLY A 60 -18.27 5.22 13.21
N ILE A 61 -17.08 5.02 12.65
CA ILE A 61 -16.18 6.11 12.25
C ILE A 61 -16.69 6.65 10.90
N PRO A 62 -16.95 7.97 10.78
CA PRO A 62 -17.28 8.57 9.49
C PRO A 62 -16.11 8.40 8.53
N LEU A 63 -16.35 7.76 7.37
CA LEU A 63 -15.35 7.63 6.31
C LEU A 63 -15.32 8.92 5.50
N SER A 64 -14.26 9.72 5.64
CA SER A 64 -13.80 10.60 4.56
C SER A 64 -12.97 9.78 3.57
N ASP A 65 -12.83 10.24 2.32
CA ASP A 65 -12.01 9.57 1.30
C ASP A 65 -10.57 9.31 1.80
N ASP A 66 -9.99 10.27 2.52
CA ASP A 66 -8.67 10.16 3.16
C ASP A 66 -8.61 9.19 4.37
N ALA A 67 -9.75 8.82 4.93
CA ALA A 67 -9.83 7.85 6.03
C ALA A 67 -10.01 6.41 5.53
N VAL A 68 -10.29 6.23 4.23
CA VAL A 68 -10.52 4.92 3.61
C VAL A 68 -9.20 4.18 3.38
N CYS A 69 -8.16 4.88 2.92
CA CYS A 69 -6.87 4.24 2.65
C CYS A 69 -6.01 4.21 3.93
N GLY A 70 -5.87 3.04 4.56
CA GLY A 70 -4.95 2.87 5.68
C GLY A 70 -3.47 2.85 5.27
N ILE A 71 -3.19 2.79 3.96
CA ILE A 71 -1.86 2.71 3.37
C ILE A 71 -1.89 3.53 2.08
N TYR A 72 -1.02 4.54 1.96
CA TYR A 72 -0.88 5.36 0.77
C TYR A 72 0.42 5.05 0.03
N ASN A 73 0.34 5.01 -1.29
CA ASN A 73 1.52 4.97 -2.13
C ASN A 73 2.12 6.37 -2.23
N TYR A 74 3.26 6.60 -1.59
CA TYR A 74 3.95 7.91 -1.60
C TYR A 74 4.26 8.42 -3.02
N ASN A 75 4.39 7.54 -4.00
CA ASN A 75 4.67 7.91 -5.39
C ASN A 75 3.40 8.19 -6.22
N ASP A 76 2.20 8.10 -5.64
CA ASP A 76 0.94 8.39 -6.30
C ASP A 76 0.51 9.84 -6.01
N SER A 77 1.03 10.78 -6.80
CA SER A 77 0.78 12.22 -6.65
C SER A 77 -0.66 12.64 -6.99
N GLU A 78 -1.44 11.78 -7.66
CA GLU A 78 -2.82 12.09 -8.02
C GLU A 78 -3.78 11.91 -6.83
N ASN A 79 -3.38 11.12 -5.82
CA ASN A 79 -4.18 10.80 -4.64
C ASN A 79 -3.43 11.10 -3.33
N GLU A 80 -2.62 12.16 -3.31
CA GLU A 80 -1.90 12.57 -2.10
C GLU A 80 -2.90 13.18 -1.08
N PRO A 81 -3.10 12.55 0.09
CA PRO A 81 -4.05 13.04 1.06
C PRO A 81 -3.53 14.34 1.72
N GLU A 82 -4.44 15.27 2.04
CA GLU A 82 -4.11 16.63 2.52
C GLU A 82 -3.09 16.64 3.67
N TYR A 83 -3.12 15.64 4.56
CA TYR A 83 -2.24 15.57 5.72
C TYR A 83 -0.77 15.25 5.38
N ILE A 84 -0.44 14.65 4.22
CA ILE A 84 0.96 14.46 3.81
C ILE A 84 1.59 15.80 3.43
N SER A 85 0.81 16.70 2.82
CA SER A 85 1.26 18.07 2.53
C SER A 85 1.61 18.87 3.80
N GLU A 86 1.02 18.52 4.96
CA GLU A 86 1.33 19.12 6.25
C GLU A 86 2.64 18.61 6.88
N ILE A 87 3.02 17.35 6.60
CA ILE A 87 4.28 16.75 7.06
C ILE A 87 5.47 17.32 6.27
N ASN A 88 5.25 17.67 5.00
CA ASN A 88 6.28 18.15 4.08
C ASN A 88 6.52 19.68 4.14
N LYS A 89 5.82 20.41 5.01
CA LYS A 89 6.04 21.84 5.31
C LYS A 89 7.06 22.04 6.42
#